data_AF-A0A2K3JML0-F1
#
_entry.id   AF-A0A2K3JML0-F1
#
_cell.length_a   1.000
_cell.length_b   1.000
_cell.length_c   1.000
_cell.angle_alpha   90.00
_cell.angle_beta   90.00
_cell.angle_gamma   90.00
#
_symmetry.space_group_name_H-M   'P 1'
#
loop_
_entity.id
_entity.type
_entity.pdbx_description
1 polymer ?
#
loop_
_entity_poly.entity_id
_entity_poly.type
_entity_poly.pdbx_seq_one_letter_code
_entity_poly.pdbx_strand_id
1 'polypeptide(L)'
;MAIFLLNSNYNIASFYYGNYDNLNDPPQFDLTFGANVWDTVKFTNLSGITTSEIIYTPLLDYIQPCLVNTGTGTPFISAIELRPLNKEAYVSYSAKSILSLFFRFDIGSITNLEYRYKDDVYDRVWLPFEWNGMKQLSTDEGLLTKSIYNAPAIVMRTAATPVNVSAPVQIFFDAENVNEQYYAYLHFNEVEKLAENETRIFNITVNGVSLYEFE
;
A
#
# COMPACT_ATOMS: atom_id res chain seq x y z
N MET A 1 23.99 3.96 -8.37
CA MET A 1 24.14 4.43 -6.98
C MET A 1 23.99 3.21 -6.09
N ALA A 2 24.95 2.92 -5.22
CA ALA A 2 24.81 1.86 -4.21
C ALA A 2 24.43 2.53 -2.89
N ILE A 3 23.37 2.05 -2.23
CA ILE A 3 22.92 2.58 -0.94
C ILE A 3 23.02 1.47 0.09
N PHE A 4 23.81 1.68 1.14
CA PHE A 4 24.04 0.67 2.18
C PHE A 4 22.85 0.58 3.13
N LEU A 5 22.63 -0.62 3.67
CA LEU A 5 21.44 -0.99 4.42
C LEU A 5 21.75 -1.75 5.69
N LEU A 6 20.82 -1.66 6.63
CA LEU A 6 20.80 -2.47 7.83
C LEU A 6 19.39 -3.08 7.95
N ASN A 7 19.26 -4.40 7.71
CA ASN A 7 18.04 -5.23 7.88
C ASN A 7 17.00 -5.20 6.74
N SER A 8 15.84 -5.85 6.93
CA SER A 8 14.70 -5.85 5.99
C SER A 8 14.17 -4.43 5.78
N ASN A 9 13.97 -4.04 4.52
CA ASN A 9 13.71 -2.66 4.16
C ASN A 9 12.41 -2.50 3.39
N TYR A 10 11.74 -1.42 3.75
CA TYR A 10 10.67 -0.78 3.01
C TYR A 10 11.29 0.40 2.25
N ASN A 11 11.12 0.43 0.94
CA ASN A 11 11.67 1.49 0.09
C ASN A 11 10.56 2.25 -0.61
N ILE A 12 10.65 3.58 -0.62
CA ILE A 12 9.83 4.45 -1.45
C ILE A 12 10.74 5.17 -2.43
N ALA A 13 10.41 5.12 -3.72
CA ALA A 13 10.98 6.00 -4.74
C ALA A 13 9.92 7.05 -5.14
N SER A 14 10.31 8.31 -5.18
CA SER A 14 9.43 9.42 -5.56
C SER A 14 9.96 10.15 -6.79
N PHE A 15 9.03 10.54 -7.66
CA PHE A 15 9.31 11.16 -8.95
C PHE A 15 8.43 12.40 -9.13
N TYR A 16 9.07 13.57 -9.16
CA TYR A 16 8.46 14.83 -9.56
C TYR A 16 9.14 15.32 -10.83
N TYR A 17 8.42 15.29 -11.96
CA TYR A 17 8.99 15.64 -13.27
C TYR A 17 9.50 17.07 -13.32
N GLY A 18 8.68 18.04 -12.87
CA GLY A 18 9.07 19.45 -12.77
C GLY A 18 9.60 20.07 -14.07
N ASN A 19 9.38 19.43 -15.22
CA ASN A 19 9.95 19.81 -16.51
C ASN A 19 11.49 20.01 -16.47
N TYR A 20 12.21 19.11 -15.81
CA TYR A 20 13.67 19.24 -15.58
C TYR A 20 14.50 19.35 -16.88
N ASP A 21 13.98 18.85 -18.00
CA ASP A 21 14.61 18.82 -19.33
C ASP A 21 14.08 19.88 -20.30
N ASN A 22 13.10 20.69 -19.89
CA ASN A 22 12.41 21.69 -20.71
C ASN A 22 11.63 21.14 -21.92
N LEU A 23 11.30 19.84 -21.95
CA LEU A 23 10.55 19.23 -23.05
C LEU A 23 9.03 19.25 -22.84
N ASN A 24 8.58 19.41 -21.59
CA ASN A 24 7.17 19.23 -21.17
C ASN A 24 6.59 17.87 -21.60
N ASP A 25 7.43 16.86 -21.75
CA ASP A 25 7.07 15.51 -22.16
C ASP A 25 7.71 14.52 -21.18
N PRO A 26 6.97 14.04 -20.16
CA PRO A 26 7.55 13.23 -19.10
C PRO A 26 7.99 11.85 -19.64
N PRO A 27 9.18 11.37 -19.25
CA PRO A 27 9.67 10.06 -19.68
C PRO A 27 8.88 8.92 -19.02
N GLN A 28 8.81 7.79 -19.70
CA GLN A 28 8.46 6.49 -19.13
C GLN A 28 9.72 5.64 -19.00
N PHE A 29 9.89 4.97 -17.87
CA PHE A 29 11.07 4.13 -17.64
C PHE A 29 10.79 3.03 -16.63
N ASP A 30 11.55 1.94 -16.71
CA ASP A 30 11.43 0.86 -15.75
C ASP A 30 12.34 1.15 -14.56
N LEU A 31 11.82 0.92 -13.37
CA LEU A 31 12.57 0.90 -12.13
C LEU A 31 12.81 -0.57 -11.77
N THR A 32 14.07 -0.95 -11.62
CA THR A 32 14.43 -2.34 -11.31
C THR A 32 15.32 -2.44 -10.08
N PHE A 33 15.25 -3.60 -9.44
CA PHE A 33 16.05 -3.99 -8.31
C PHE A 33 16.80 -5.27 -8.63
N GLY A 34 18.09 -5.15 -8.98
CA GLY A 34 18.84 -6.29 -9.50
C GLY A 34 18.18 -6.85 -10.77
N ALA A 35 17.72 -8.10 -10.72
CA ALA A 35 17.00 -8.74 -11.82
C ALA A 35 15.47 -8.61 -11.74
N ASN A 36 14.92 -8.07 -10.63
CA ASN A 36 13.49 -7.94 -10.44
C ASN A 36 13.00 -6.57 -10.93
N VAL A 37 11.90 -6.54 -11.67
CA VAL A 37 11.20 -5.29 -12.00
C VAL A 37 10.47 -4.83 -10.74
N TRP A 38 10.73 -3.58 -10.32
CA TRP A 38 10.01 -2.93 -9.23
C TRP A 38 8.73 -2.30 -9.77
N ASP A 39 8.86 -1.44 -10.78
CA ASP A 39 7.74 -0.68 -11.32
C ASP A 39 8.04 -0.18 -12.74
N THR A 40 7.01 0.18 -13.51
CA THR A 40 7.12 0.99 -14.72
C THR A 40 6.60 2.39 -14.42
N VAL A 41 7.53 3.33 -14.22
CA VAL A 41 7.17 4.70 -13.84
C VAL A 41 6.48 5.40 -15.00
N LYS A 42 5.22 5.77 -14.77
CA LYS A 42 4.38 6.54 -15.69
C LYS A 42 3.82 7.76 -14.99
N PHE A 43 3.76 8.89 -15.70
CA PHE A 43 3.25 10.14 -15.17
C PHE A 43 1.84 10.38 -15.73
N THR A 44 0.83 10.17 -14.89
CA THR A 44 -0.57 10.48 -15.23
C THR A 44 -0.94 11.92 -14.91
N ASN A 45 -0.19 12.57 -14.00
CA ASN A 45 -0.37 13.96 -13.61
C ASN A 45 0.98 14.69 -13.54
N LEU A 46 1.18 15.67 -14.43
CA LEU A 46 2.44 16.44 -14.52
C LEU A 46 2.72 17.32 -13.29
N SER A 47 1.68 17.66 -12.53
CA SER A 47 1.81 18.44 -11.28
C SER A 47 1.92 17.56 -10.03
N GLY A 48 1.73 16.24 -10.19
CA GLY A 48 1.74 15.28 -9.10
C GLY A 48 3.12 14.67 -8.85
N ILE A 49 3.26 14.03 -7.70
CA ILE A 49 4.38 13.13 -7.40
C ILE A 49 3.91 11.71 -7.74
N THR A 50 4.66 11.00 -8.57
CA THR A 50 4.50 9.56 -8.73
C THR A 50 5.37 8.86 -7.68
N THR A 51 4.82 7.86 -7.00
CA THR A 51 5.53 7.09 -5.98
C THR A 51 5.47 5.60 -6.29
N SER A 52 6.61 4.94 -6.17
CA SER A 52 6.71 3.48 -6.22
C SER A 52 7.16 2.99 -4.84
N GLU A 53 6.52 1.95 -4.33
CA GLU A 53 6.82 1.40 -3.00
C GLU A 53 7.11 -0.10 -3.14
N ILE A 54 8.20 -0.58 -2.53
CA ILE A 54 8.46 -2.01 -2.38
C ILE A 54 8.82 -2.39 -0.95
N ILE A 55 8.47 -3.63 -0.63
CA ILE A 55 9.01 -4.37 0.49
C ILE A 55 9.88 -5.49 -0.07
N TYR A 56 11.11 -5.59 0.43
CA TYR A 56 11.99 -6.68 0.06
C TYR A 56 12.98 -6.98 1.19
N THR A 57 13.47 -8.21 1.20
CA THR A 57 14.51 -8.64 2.12
C THR A 57 15.85 -8.61 1.39
N PRO A 58 16.78 -7.72 1.76
CA PRO A 58 18.06 -7.63 1.07
C PRO A 58 18.91 -8.88 1.34
N LEU A 59 19.55 -9.40 0.28
CA LEU A 59 20.56 -10.47 0.38
C LEU A 59 21.95 -9.94 0.69
N LEU A 60 22.16 -8.63 0.50
CA LEU A 60 23.41 -7.91 0.65
C LEU A 60 23.19 -6.72 1.58
N ASP A 61 24.27 -6.11 2.05
CA ASP A 61 24.25 -4.89 2.86
C ASP A 61 24.06 -3.62 2.02
N TYR A 62 23.67 -3.74 0.76
CA TYR A 62 23.37 -2.61 -0.12
C TYR A 62 22.22 -2.90 -1.09
N ILE A 63 21.61 -1.82 -1.58
CA ILE A 63 20.72 -1.81 -2.73
C ILE A 63 21.34 -1.12 -3.93
N GLN A 64 20.89 -1.54 -5.11
CA GLN A 64 21.21 -0.90 -6.37
C GLN A 64 19.94 -0.78 -7.21
N PRO A 65 19.12 0.27 -6.98
CA PRO A 65 18.04 0.59 -7.89
C PRO A 65 18.62 1.04 -9.25
N CYS A 66 18.02 0.54 -10.32
CA CYS A 66 18.39 0.87 -11.70
C CYS A 66 17.20 1.52 -12.40
N LEU A 67 17.46 2.63 -13.10
CA LEU A 67 16.49 3.29 -13.96
C LEU A 67 16.79 2.88 -15.40
N VAL A 68 15.86 2.15 -16.03
CA VAL A 68 16.03 1.60 -17.37
C VAL A 68 15.24 2.45 -18.36
N ASN A 69 15.95 3.11 -19.26
CA ASN A 69 15.33 3.93 -20.29
C ASN A 69 14.57 3.05 -21.30
N THR A 70 13.28 3.35 -21.51
CA THR A 70 12.43 2.65 -22.49
C THR A 70 12.34 3.36 -23.85
N GLY A 71 13.10 4.45 -24.04
CA GLY A 71 13.18 5.21 -25.29
C GLY A 71 12.32 6.47 -25.32
N THR A 72 11.72 6.88 -24.21
CA THR A 72 10.75 8.00 -24.12
C THR A 72 11.29 9.24 -23.39
N GLY A 73 12.58 9.26 -23.05
CA GLY A 73 13.25 10.41 -22.44
C GLY A 73 14.33 9.98 -21.46
N THR A 74 14.85 10.90 -20.63
CA THR A 74 15.89 10.54 -19.65
C THR A 74 15.26 10.13 -18.31
N PRO A 75 15.52 8.92 -17.79
CA PRO A 75 15.02 8.53 -16.48
C PRO A 75 15.60 9.39 -15.36
N PHE A 76 14.82 9.66 -14.32
CA PHE A 76 15.24 10.45 -13.17
C PHE A 76 14.65 9.89 -11.88
N ILE A 77 15.16 10.33 -10.74
CA ILE A 77 14.59 10.06 -9.43
C ILE A 77 14.73 11.29 -8.55
N SER A 78 13.65 11.69 -7.87
CA SER A 78 13.66 12.88 -7.02
C SER A 78 14.07 12.55 -5.59
N ALA A 79 13.56 11.43 -5.06
CA ALA A 79 13.92 10.95 -3.72
C ALA A 79 13.87 9.42 -3.64
N ILE A 80 14.71 8.86 -2.76
CA ILE A 80 14.65 7.47 -2.30
C ILE A 80 14.59 7.51 -0.78
N GLU A 81 13.55 6.94 -0.21
CA GLU A 81 13.39 6.77 1.24
C GLU A 81 13.57 5.30 1.60
N LEU A 82 14.38 5.04 2.63
CA LEU A 82 14.62 3.70 3.17
C LEU A 82 14.12 3.67 4.60
N ARG A 83 13.12 2.84 4.89
CA ARG A 83 12.53 2.69 6.21
C ARG A 83 12.69 1.24 6.70
N PRO A 84 13.04 1.03 7.98
CA PRO A 84 13.04 -0.30 8.55
C PRO A 84 11.61 -0.81 8.68
N LEU A 85 11.40 -2.10 8.39
CA LEU A 85 10.10 -2.76 8.52
C LEU A 85 10.26 -4.06 9.31
N ASN A 86 9.22 -4.46 10.06
CA ASN A 86 9.20 -5.80 10.65
C ASN A 86 9.16 -6.86 9.54
N LYS A 87 10.21 -7.67 9.44
CA LYS A 87 10.36 -8.75 8.45
C LYS A 87 9.25 -9.80 8.49
N GLU A 88 8.55 -9.92 9.61
CA GLU A 88 7.46 -10.88 9.79
C GLU A 88 6.11 -10.32 9.35
N ALA A 89 5.99 -8.99 9.14
CA ALA A 89 4.73 -8.37 8.76
C ALA A 89 4.31 -8.75 7.33
N TYR A 90 5.24 -8.67 6.37
CA TYR A 90 4.95 -8.91 4.96
C TYR A 90 5.92 -9.94 4.41
N VAL A 91 5.53 -11.21 4.49
CA VAL A 91 6.35 -12.34 4.03
C VAL A 91 6.08 -12.57 2.54
N SER A 92 7.12 -12.42 1.72
CA SER A 92 7.07 -12.74 0.30
C SER A 92 7.14 -14.25 0.05
N TYR A 93 6.69 -14.70 -1.12
CA TYR A 93 6.75 -16.12 -1.53
C TYR A 93 8.16 -16.71 -1.43
N SER A 94 9.18 -15.91 -1.72
CA SER A 94 10.58 -16.31 -1.61
C SER A 94 11.46 -15.13 -1.21
N ALA A 95 12.62 -15.41 -0.60
CA ALA A 95 13.61 -14.38 -0.25
C ALA A 95 14.13 -13.56 -1.45
N LYS A 96 13.91 -14.03 -2.69
CA LYS A 96 14.28 -13.31 -3.93
C LYS A 96 13.13 -12.49 -4.50
N SER A 97 11.91 -12.71 -4.02
CA SER A 97 10.71 -12.01 -4.47
C SER A 97 10.60 -10.68 -3.76
N ILE A 98 10.11 -9.68 -4.48
CA ILE A 98 9.75 -8.36 -3.93
C ILE A 98 8.22 -8.27 -3.84
N LEU A 99 7.71 -7.47 -2.91
CA LEU A 99 6.31 -7.06 -2.87
C LEU A 99 6.26 -5.60 -3.32
N SER A 100 5.61 -5.34 -4.45
CA SER A 100 5.30 -3.99 -4.89
C SER A 100 3.95 -3.58 -4.33
N LEU A 101 3.82 -2.35 -3.84
CA LEU A 101 2.53 -1.85 -3.39
C LEU A 101 1.64 -1.59 -4.59
N PHE A 102 0.44 -2.17 -4.57
CA PHE A 102 -0.59 -1.84 -5.56
C PHE A 102 -1.51 -0.72 -5.04
N PHE A 103 -2.12 -0.89 -3.87
CA PHE A 103 -2.80 0.19 -3.13
C PHE A 103 -2.83 -0.09 -1.63
N ARG A 104 -3.00 0.97 -0.83
CA ARG A 104 -3.23 0.91 0.62
C ARG A 104 -4.27 1.95 1.01
N PHE A 105 -5.36 1.50 1.63
CA PHE A 105 -6.52 2.34 1.93
C PHE A 105 -6.78 2.46 3.43
N ASP A 106 -7.09 3.67 3.86
CA ASP A 106 -7.82 3.99 5.09
C ASP A 106 -9.32 3.93 4.80
N ILE A 107 -9.90 2.75 5.04
CA ILE A 107 -11.32 2.49 4.79
C ILE A 107 -12.14 3.06 5.95
N GLY A 108 -13.10 3.93 5.61
CA GLY A 108 -13.95 4.58 6.61
C GLY A 108 -13.34 5.86 7.19
N SER A 109 -12.29 6.40 6.58
CA SER A 109 -11.67 7.67 6.97
C SER A 109 -12.70 8.77 7.12
N ILE A 110 -12.72 9.46 8.27
CA ILE A 110 -13.67 10.56 8.57
C ILE A 110 -13.10 11.95 8.29
N THR A 111 -11.81 12.03 7.95
CA THR A 111 -11.09 13.30 7.73
C THR A 111 -10.76 13.53 6.26
N ASN A 112 -10.82 12.47 5.44
CA ASN A 112 -10.35 12.47 4.06
C ASN A 112 -8.90 12.97 3.93
N LEU A 113 -8.06 12.62 4.90
CA LEU A 113 -6.64 12.96 4.92
C LEU A 113 -5.79 11.72 4.61
N GLU A 114 -4.62 11.97 4.01
CA GLU A 114 -3.54 11.00 3.93
C GLU A 114 -2.84 10.88 5.29
N TYR A 115 -2.57 9.64 5.74
CA TYR A 115 -1.77 9.39 6.94
C TYR A 115 -0.45 8.67 6.58
N ARG A 116 0.62 9.10 7.23
CA ARG A 116 1.97 8.50 7.15
C ARG A 116 2.74 8.76 8.44
N TYR A 117 4.06 8.91 8.43
CA TYR A 117 4.78 9.38 9.60
C TYR A 117 4.23 10.74 10.08
N LYS A 118 3.98 10.96 11.38
CA LYS A 118 4.36 10.12 12.54
C LYS A 118 3.29 9.13 13.03
N ASP A 119 2.13 9.08 12.37
CA ASP A 119 1.02 8.21 12.77
C ASP A 119 1.33 6.74 12.48
N ASP A 120 1.98 6.46 11.35
CA ASP A 120 2.56 5.15 11.02
C ASP A 120 4.07 5.13 11.28
N VAL A 121 4.52 4.23 12.15
CA VAL A 121 5.94 4.10 12.51
C VAL A 121 6.81 3.59 11.36
N TYR A 122 6.23 2.92 10.37
CA TYR A 122 6.92 2.47 9.16
C TYR A 122 6.82 3.49 8.02
N ASP A 123 6.18 4.65 8.26
CA ASP A 123 5.97 5.70 7.28
C ASP A 123 5.24 5.22 6.01
N ARG A 124 4.39 4.19 6.15
CA ARG A 124 3.49 3.74 5.10
C ARG A 124 2.44 4.81 4.82
N VAL A 125 2.19 5.07 3.56
CA VAL A 125 1.13 6.00 3.12
C VAL A 125 -0.21 5.26 3.11
N TRP A 126 -1.18 5.81 3.85
CA TRP A 126 -2.57 5.36 3.89
C TRP A 126 -3.45 6.42 3.24
N LEU A 127 -4.13 6.04 2.15
CA LEU A 127 -4.98 6.94 1.39
C LEU A 127 -6.44 6.74 1.79
N PRO A 128 -7.22 7.82 1.99
CA PRO A 128 -8.65 7.69 2.26
C PRO A 128 -9.34 7.01 1.07
N PHE A 129 -10.25 6.09 1.37
CA PHE A 129 -11.05 5.41 0.35
C PHE A 129 -12.53 5.59 0.63
N GLU A 130 -13.26 6.05 -0.38
CA GLU A 130 -14.70 6.25 -0.32
C GLU A 130 -15.41 5.56 -1.49
N TRP A 131 -16.62 5.07 -1.23
CA TRP A 131 -17.52 4.57 -2.27
C TRP A 131 -18.95 5.02 -2.02
N ASN A 132 -19.77 5.02 -3.08
CA ASN A 132 -21.17 5.40 -2.97
C ASN A 132 -21.96 4.40 -2.10
N GLY A 133 -22.68 4.89 -1.09
CA GLY A 133 -23.39 4.05 -0.14
C GLY A 133 -22.52 3.49 1.00
N MET A 134 -21.33 4.06 1.21
CA MET A 134 -20.54 3.83 2.42
C MET A 134 -21.16 4.54 3.63
N LYS A 135 -21.23 3.84 4.77
CA LYS A 135 -21.45 4.41 6.09
C LYS A 135 -20.15 4.29 6.89
N GLN A 136 -19.58 5.44 7.25
CA GLN A 136 -18.39 5.52 8.11
C GLN A 136 -18.77 5.25 9.57
N LEU A 137 -17.88 4.53 10.26
CA LEU A 137 -17.96 4.22 11.69
C LEU A 137 -16.63 4.63 12.33
N SER A 138 -16.68 5.08 13.58
CA SER A 138 -15.47 5.54 14.28
C SER A 138 -15.60 5.35 15.78
N THR A 139 -14.47 5.18 16.46
CA THR A 139 -14.40 5.15 17.92
C THR A 139 -13.28 6.02 18.48
N ASP A 140 -13.57 6.69 19.59
CA ASP A 140 -12.58 7.32 20.47
C ASP A 140 -12.09 6.37 21.58
N GLU A 141 -12.87 5.32 21.85
CA GLU A 141 -12.61 4.30 22.86
C GLU A 141 -12.05 3.03 22.21
N GLY A 142 -10.91 2.53 22.69
CA GLY A 142 -10.41 1.25 22.21
C GLY A 142 -8.99 0.94 22.61
N LEU A 143 -8.81 -0.19 23.30
CA LEU A 143 -7.53 -0.89 23.31
C LEU A 143 -7.31 -1.45 21.91
N LEU A 144 -6.55 -0.75 21.10
CA LEU A 144 -6.13 -1.26 19.81
C LEU A 144 -5.18 -2.42 20.04
N THR A 145 -5.60 -3.63 19.63
CA THR A 145 -4.74 -4.80 19.67
C THR A 145 -3.59 -4.60 18.68
N LYS A 146 -2.37 -4.60 19.21
CA LYS A 146 -1.18 -4.42 18.38
C LYS A 146 -0.92 -5.71 17.60
N SER A 147 -1.07 -5.64 16.28
CA SER A 147 -0.73 -6.73 15.38
C SER A 147 0.73 -6.64 14.90
N ILE A 148 1.24 -7.71 14.29
CA ILE A 148 2.58 -7.72 13.66
C ILE A 148 2.72 -6.66 12.55
N TYR A 149 1.61 -6.29 11.91
CA TYR A 149 1.53 -5.27 10.87
C TYR A 149 1.62 -3.85 11.43
N ASN A 150 1.31 -3.66 12.72
CA ASN A 150 1.39 -2.39 13.42
C ASN A 150 0.72 -1.23 12.63
N ALA A 151 -0.50 -1.47 12.13
CA ALA A 151 -1.30 -0.45 11.45
C ALA A 151 -1.54 0.75 12.38
N PRO A 152 -1.54 1.99 11.87
CA PRO A 152 -1.58 3.17 12.70
C PRO A 152 -2.92 3.30 13.41
N ALA A 153 -2.89 3.78 14.64
CA ALA A 153 -4.08 3.85 15.49
C ALA A 153 -5.20 4.70 14.88
N ILE A 154 -4.84 5.76 14.16
CA ILE A 154 -5.79 6.66 13.52
C ILE A 154 -6.61 5.94 12.42
N VAL A 155 -6.00 5.02 11.69
CA VAL A 155 -6.68 4.18 10.68
C VAL A 155 -7.50 3.07 11.35
N MET A 156 -6.98 2.47 12.41
CA MET A 156 -7.69 1.38 13.11
C MET A 156 -8.88 1.86 13.97
N ARG A 157 -9.05 3.18 14.14
CA ARG A 157 -10.19 3.78 14.84
C ARG A 157 -11.40 4.01 13.95
N THR A 158 -11.21 3.90 12.64
CA THR A 158 -12.26 4.04 11.64
C THR A 158 -12.56 2.69 10.99
N ALA A 159 -13.80 2.53 10.55
CA ALA A 159 -14.24 1.40 9.76
C ALA A 159 -15.39 1.84 8.85
N ALA A 160 -15.78 0.98 7.92
CA ALA A 160 -16.91 1.25 7.06
C ALA A 160 -17.82 0.04 6.88
N THR A 161 -19.09 0.33 6.69
CA THR A 161 -20.15 -0.64 6.41
C THR A 161 -21.03 -0.09 5.28
N PRO A 162 -21.69 -0.92 4.47
CA PRO A 162 -22.66 -0.40 3.51
C PRO A 162 -23.89 0.16 4.25
N VAL A 163 -24.45 1.24 3.73
CA VAL A 163 -25.72 1.81 4.24
C VAL A 163 -26.85 0.78 4.18
N ASN A 164 -26.87 -0.04 3.12
CA ASN A 164 -27.73 -1.20 3.02
C ASN A 164 -27.00 -2.43 3.59
N VAL A 165 -27.48 -2.94 4.72
CA VAL A 165 -26.88 -4.09 5.44
C VAL A 165 -26.78 -5.37 4.62
N SER A 166 -27.60 -5.52 3.57
CA SER A 166 -27.55 -6.67 2.66
C SER A 166 -26.63 -6.48 1.46
N ALA A 167 -26.07 -5.29 1.27
CA ALA A 167 -25.12 -5.02 0.21
C ALA A 167 -23.70 -5.45 0.62
N PRO A 168 -22.83 -5.85 -0.32
CA PRO A 168 -21.42 -6.11 -0.05
C PRO A 168 -20.59 -4.82 -0.01
N VAL A 169 -19.45 -4.87 0.69
CA VAL A 169 -18.33 -3.95 0.43
C VAL A 169 -17.52 -4.55 -0.72
N GLN A 170 -17.28 -3.78 -1.78
CA GLN A 170 -16.57 -4.26 -2.96
C GLN A 170 -15.42 -3.31 -3.32
N ILE A 171 -14.25 -3.89 -3.56
CA ILE A 171 -13.07 -3.20 -4.05
C ILE A 171 -12.69 -3.88 -5.36
N PHE A 172 -12.61 -3.10 -6.44
CA PHE A 172 -12.30 -3.58 -7.76
C PHE A 172 -11.02 -2.91 -8.27
N PHE A 173 -10.22 -3.68 -8.98
CA PHE A 173 -9.05 -3.20 -9.69
C PHE A 173 -8.74 -4.12 -10.86
N ASP A 174 -8.11 -3.54 -11.88
CA ASP A 174 -7.61 -4.30 -13.02
C ASP A 174 -6.20 -4.81 -12.71
N ALA A 175 -5.97 -6.11 -12.92
CA ALA A 175 -4.63 -6.68 -12.81
C ALA A 175 -3.78 -6.18 -13.98
N GLU A 176 -2.66 -5.51 -13.68
CA GLU A 176 -1.74 -5.03 -14.71
C GLU A 176 -1.04 -6.16 -15.45
N ASN A 177 -0.82 -7.30 -14.77
CA ASN A 177 -0.16 -8.47 -15.31
C ASN A 177 -0.76 -9.76 -14.75
N VAL A 178 -1.32 -10.59 -15.62
CA VAL A 178 -1.96 -11.87 -15.26
C VAL A 178 -1.02 -12.91 -14.66
N ASN A 179 0.30 -12.71 -14.79
CA ASN A 179 1.31 -13.62 -14.24
C ASN A 179 1.76 -13.23 -12.84
N GLU A 180 1.29 -12.10 -12.30
CA GLU A 180 1.63 -11.64 -10.96
C GLU A 180 0.72 -12.25 -9.90
N GLN A 181 1.28 -12.41 -8.69
CA GLN A 181 0.53 -12.84 -7.53
C GLN A 181 0.19 -11.63 -6.66
N TYR A 182 -1.08 -11.52 -6.29
CA TYR A 182 -1.57 -10.43 -5.46
C TYR A 182 -1.80 -10.90 -4.02
N TYR A 183 -1.39 -10.08 -3.07
CA TYR A 183 -1.58 -10.33 -1.64
C TYR A 183 -2.50 -9.25 -1.07
N ALA A 184 -3.58 -9.67 -0.42
CA ALA A 184 -4.49 -8.77 0.29
C ALA A 184 -4.29 -8.89 1.81
N TYR A 185 -4.01 -7.76 2.45
CA TYR A 185 -3.90 -7.66 3.91
C TYR A 185 -5.09 -6.84 4.42
N LEU A 186 -6.03 -7.52 5.08
CA LEU A 186 -7.25 -6.90 5.60
C LEU A 186 -7.09 -6.67 7.10
N HIS A 187 -7.32 -5.44 7.54
CA HIS A 187 -7.21 -5.03 8.94
C HIS A 187 -8.60 -4.76 9.49
N PHE A 188 -8.95 -5.45 10.58
CA PHE A 188 -10.27 -5.34 11.21
C PHE A 188 -10.11 -4.86 12.66
N ASN A 189 -11.02 -4.00 13.07
CA ASN A 189 -11.22 -3.61 14.46
C ASN A 189 -12.71 -3.33 14.66
N GLU A 190 -13.28 -3.78 15.78
CA GLU A 190 -14.65 -3.42 16.14
C GLU A 190 -14.64 -2.01 16.76
N VAL A 191 -15.40 -1.11 16.14
CA VAL A 191 -15.43 0.32 16.48
C VAL A 191 -16.79 0.77 17.01
N GLU A 192 -17.81 -0.10 16.99
CA GLU A 192 -19.09 0.14 17.65
C GLU A 192 -19.18 -0.72 18.92
N LYS A 193 -19.73 -0.15 19.99
CA LYS A 193 -20.00 -0.90 21.20
C LYS A 193 -21.22 -1.81 20.98
N LEU A 194 -20.95 -3.09 20.78
CA LEU A 194 -21.98 -4.13 20.68
C LEU A 194 -22.55 -4.48 22.05
N ALA A 195 -23.81 -4.89 22.11
CA ALA A 195 -24.36 -5.56 23.30
C ALA A 195 -23.68 -6.93 23.50
N GLU A 196 -23.70 -7.48 24.72
CA GLU A 196 -23.01 -8.75 25.04
C GLU A 196 -23.44 -9.95 24.16
N ASN A 197 -24.64 -9.89 23.58
CA ASN A 197 -25.21 -10.92 22.72
C ASN A 197 -25.16 -10.57 21.23
N GLU A 198 -24.53 -9.45 20.87
CA GLU A 198 -24.41 -9.02 19.48
C GLU A 198 -23.01 -9.36 18.94
N THR A 199 -22.99 -9.98 17.76
CA THR A 199 -21.76 -10.27 17.02
C THR A 199 -21.94 -9.89 15.56
N ARG A 200 -20.83 -9.59 14.88
CA ARG A 200 -20.81 -9.35 13.43
C ARG A 200 -20.16 -10.53 12.74
N ILE A 201 -20.84 -11.05 11.72
CA ILE A 201 -20.37 -12.14 10.88
C ILE A 201 -20.54 -11.69 9.43
N PHE A 202 -19.49 -11.86 8.64
CA PHE A 202 -19.50 -11.56 7.21
C PHE A 202 -18.52 -12.49 6.50
N ASN A 203 -18.77 -12.73 5.21
CA ASN A 203 -17.91 -13.56 4.38
C ASN A 203 -16.99 -12.67 3.53
N ILE A 204 -15.79 -13.16 3.26
CA ILE A 204 -14.81 -12.50 2.40
C ILE A 204 -14.61 -13.36 1.16
N THR A 205 -14.87 -12.80 -0.01
CA THR A 205 -14.69 -13.48 -1.29
C THR A 205 -13.73 -12.69 -2.19
N VAL A 206 -12.95 -13.42 -2.98
CA VAL A 206 -12.06 -12.87 -4.02
C VAL A 206 -12.44 -13.51 -5.34
N ASN A 207 -12.78 -12.70 -6.34
CA ASN A 207 -13.22 -13.17 -7.66
C ASN A 207 -14.39 -14.19 -7.58
N GLY A 208 -15.30 -13.99 -6.63
CA GLY A 208 -16.45 -14.87 -6.39
C GLY A 208 -16.13 -16.16 -5.63
N VAL A 209 -14.87 -16.40 -5.24
CA VAL A 209 -14.43 -17.56 -4.46
C VAL A 209 -14.26 -17.16 -3.00
N SER A 210 -14.81 -17.94 -2.06
CA SER A 210 -14.66 -17.68 -0.62
C SER A 210 -13.21 -17.87 -0.18
N LEU A 211 -12.65 -16.90 0.56
CA LEU A 211 -11.31 -17.01 1.14
C LEU A 211 -11.31 -17.82 2.44
N TYR A 212 -12.39 -17.76 3.19
CA TYR A 212 -12.61 -18.49 4.44
C TYR A 212 -14.12 -18.69 4.64
N GLU A 213 -14.53 -19.90 5.03
CA GLU A 213 -15.82 -20.13 5.69
C GLU A 213 -15.56 -20.00 7.19
N PHE A 214 -16.28 -19.09 7.86
CA PHE A 214 -16.32 -19.09 9.32
C PHE A 214 -17.15 -20.31 9.74
N GLU A 215 -16.50 -21.36 10.25
CA GLU A 215 -17.17 -22.45 11.01
C GLU A 215 -17.57 -21.98 12.41
#